data_AF-A0A7M3XQ48-F1
#
_entry.id   AF-A0A7M3XQ48-F1
#
_cell.length_a   1.000
_cell.length_b   1.000
_cell.length_c   1.000
_cell.angle_alpha   90.00
_cell.angle_beta   90.00
_cell.angle_gamma   90.00
#
_symmetry.space_group_name_H-M   'P 1'
#
loop_
_entity.id
_entity.type
_entity.pdbx_description
1 polymer ?
#
loop_
_entity_poly.entity_id
_entity_poly.type
_entity_poly.pdbx_seq_one_letter_code
_entity_poly.pdbx_strand_id
1 'polypeptide(L)'
;EVQSNSLVQEEFRNPSSTSIANQDISWYNQGVALIEAGKYAEALSCFDRALPSFSDDDEMVIRILNGRGNAFYYLENYPACVESYHQAMLIKPEEVRGKTLYNMGTAYAEMERYQDAVKCFEQAIPRGLTKDEIKRTKDQIRRCNILIKEQAKKKR
;
A
#
# COMPACT_ATOMS: atom_id res chain seq x y z
N GLU A 1 -12.52 -58.67 -14.73
CA GLU A 1 -12.44 -57.61 -15.75
C GLU A 1 -12.31 -56.27 -15.06
N VAL A 2 -11.31 -55.52 -15.50
CA VAL A 2 -10.99 -54.16 -15.07
C VAL A 2 -11.94 -53.23 -15.82
N GLN A 3 -12.54 -52.26 -15.15
CA GLN A 3 -12.45 -50.83 -15.50
C GLN A 3 -13.41 -49.99 -14.64
N SER A 4 -12.79 -49.40 -13.61
CA SER A 4 -12.96 -48.03 -13.17
C SER A 4 -13.63 -47.12 -14.21
N ASN A 5 -14.71 -46.46 -13.82
CA ASN A 5 -15.20 -45.27 -14.53
C ASN A 5 -15.30 -44.11 -13.55
N SER A 6 -14.22 -43.33 -13.52
CA SER A 6 -14.15 -42.00 -12.96
C SER A 6 -14.97 -41.05 -13.84
N LEU A 7 -16.11 -40.58 -13.34
CA LEU A 7 -16.72 -39.37 -13.88
C LEU A 7 -16.07 -38.18 -13.17
N VAL A 8 -15.07 -37.64 -13.85
CA VAL A 8 -14.49 -36.32 -13.64
C VAL A 8 -15.64 -35.31 -13.65
N GLN A 9 -15.80 -34.58 -12.54
CA GLN A 9 -16.58 -33.36 -12.55
C GLN A 9 -15.87 -32.39 -13.48
N GLU A 10 -16.46 -32.14 -14.66
CA GLU A 10 -16.06 -31.05 -15.54
C GLU A 10 -16.31 -29.73 -14.79
N GLU A 11 -15.25 -29.16 -14.22
CA GLU A 11 -15.23 -27.77 -13.81
C GLU A 11 -15.46 -26.90 -15.06
N PHE A 12 -16.65 -26.32 -15.15
CA PHE A 12 -16.95 -25.24 -16.09
C PHE A 12 -16.00 -24.07 -15.82
N ARG A 13 -14.85 -24.03 -16.51
CA ARG A 13 -14.03 -22.82 -16.64
C ARG A 13 -14.86 -21.77 -17.37
N ASN A 14 -15.43 -20.86 -16.59
CA ASN A 14 -16.23 -19.75 -17.08
C ASN A 14 -15.31 -18.74 -17.79
N PRO A 15 -15.38 -18.56 -19.12
CA PRO A 15 -14.49 -17.66 -19.87
C PRO A 15 -14.69 -16.18 -19.50
N SER A 16 -15.79 -15.84 -18.80
CA SER A 16 -16.02 -14.52 -18.20
C SER A 16 -15.01 -14.19 -17.09
N SER A 17 -14.53 -15.18 -16.33
CA SER A 17 -13.61 -14.96 -15.20
C SER A 17 -12.26 -14.40 -15.66
N THR A 18 -11.74 -14.88 -16.78
CA THR A 18 -10.44 -14.44 -17.32
C THR A 18 -10.55 -13.07 -17.99
N SER A 19 -11.67 -12.78 -18.66
CA SER A 19 -11.91 -11.47 -19.29
C SER A 19 -12.12 -10.36 -18.27
N ILE A 20 -12.85 -10.64 -17.18
CA ILE A 20 -13.07 -9.70 -16.07
C ILE A 20 -11.74 -9.46 -15.33
N ALA A 21 -11.03 -10.53 -14.96
CA ALA A 21 -9.69 -10.40 -14.36
C ALA A 21 -8.70 -9.60 -15.23
N ASN A 22 -8.72 -9.77 -16.56
CA ASN A 22 -7.89 -8.98 -17.46
C ASN A 22 -8.26 -7.49 -17.49
N GLN A 23 -9.56 -7.17 -17.44
CA GLN A 23 -10.04 -5.79 -17.38
C GLN A 23 -9.69 -5.13 -16.03
N ASP A 24 -9.69 -5.89 -14.94
CA ASP A 24 -9.40 -5.37 -13.61
C ASP A 24 -7.89 -5.19 -13.37
N ILE A 25 -7.06 -6.04 -13.97
CA ILE A 25 -5.61 -5.80 -14.07
C ILE A 25 -5.35 -4.52 -14.87
N SER A 26 -6.14 -4.25 -15.93
CA SER A 26 -6.03 -3.02 -16.71
C SER A 26 -6.32 -1.78 -15.86
N TRP A 27 -7.35 -1.81 -15.02
CA TRP A 27 -7.65 -0.73 -14.08
C TRP A 27 -6.49 -0.48 -13.11
N TYR A 28 -5.90 -1.52 -12.52
CA TYR A 28 -4.72 -1.36 -11.66
C TYR A 28 -3.55 -0.70 -12.40
N ASN A 29 -3.19 -1.21 -13.59
CA ASN A 29 -2.07 -0.69 -14.38
C ASN A 29 -2.32 0.77 -14.81
N GLN A 30 -3.56 1.11 -15.18
CA GLN A 30 -3.95 2.47 -15.49
C GLN A 30 -3.81 3.38 -14.27
N GLY A 31 -4.24 2.92 -13.09
CA GLY A 31 -4.06 3.64 -11.83
C GLY A 31 -2.60 3.97 -11.55
N VAL A 32 -1.69 3.01 -11.74
CA VAL A 32 -0.25 3.23 -11.61
C VAL A 32 0.26 4.26 -12.62
N ALA A 33 -0.11 4.17 -13.89
CA ALA A 33 0.30 5.15 -14.90
C ALA A 33 -0.25 6.57 -14.60
N LEU A 34 -1.44 6.67 -14.01
CA LEU A 34 -2.04 7.94 -13.60
C LEU A 34 -1.29 8.57 -12.41
N ILE A 35 -0.79 7.77 -11.46
CA ILE A 35 0.12 8.25 -10.41
C ILE A 35 1.36 8.90 -11.04
N GLU A 36 1.99 8.22 -12.00
CA GLU A 36 3.20 8.72 -12.68
C GLU A 36 2.90 10.00 -13.48
N ALA A 37 1.70 10.12 -14.03
CA ALA A 37 1.22 11.31 -14.73
C ALA A 37 0.72 12.44 -13.81
N GLY A 38 0.75 12.27 -12.48
CA GLY A 38 0.29 13.28 -11.51
C GLY A 38 -1.23 13.40 -11.38
N LYS A 39 -1.99 12.44 -11.92
CA LYS A 39 -3.47 12.42 -11.95
C LYS A 39 -4.02 11.54 -10.84
N TYR A 40 -3.84 12.00 -9.59
CA TYR A 40 -4.03 11.17 -8.41
C TYR A 40 -5.49 10.82 -8.11
N ALA A 41 -6.43 11.73 -8.38
CA ALA A 41 -7.87 11.48 -8.16
C ALA A 41 -8.41 10.44 -9.15
N GLU A 42 -7.97 10.51 -10.40
CA GLU A 42 -8.29 9.51 -11.43
C GLU A 42 -7.63 8.17 -11.10
N ALA A 43 -6.40 8.17 -10.57
CA ALA A 43 -5.74 6.95 -10.12
C ALA A 43 -6.55 6.24 -9.02
N LEU A 44 -7.07 6.99 -8.04
CA LEU A 44 -7.96 6.43 -7.01
C LEU A 44 -9.21 5.79 -7.62
N SER A 45 -9.84 6.46 -8.59
CA SER A 45 -11.00 5.91 -9.28
C SER A 45 -10.70 4.60 -10.00
N CYS A 46 -9.49 4.45 -10.56
CA CYS A 46 -9.04 3.20 -11.16
C CYS A 46 -8.81 2.11 -10.10
N PHE A 47 -8.16 2.43 -8.98
CA PHE A 47 -7.93 1.48 -7.90
C PHE A 47 -9.23 1.01 -7.24
N ASP A 48 -10.21 1.89 -7.04
CA ASP A 48 -11.52 1.55 -6.47
C ASP A 48 -12.31 0.61 -7.39
N ARG A 49 -12.12 0.70 -8.71
CA ARG A 49 -12.70 -0.23 -9.69
C ARG A 49 -12.00 -1.58 -9.72
N ALA A 50 -10.68 -1.59 -9.54
CA ALA A 50 -9.89 -2.82 -9.56
C ALA A 50 -10.10 -3.68 -8.31
N LEU A 51 -10.18 -3.04 -7.12
CA LEU A 51 -10.13 -3.72 -5.82
C LEU A 51 -11.14 -4.87 -5.64
N PRO A 52 -12.44 -4.73 -6.00
CA PRO A 52 -13.43 -5.79 -5.75
C PRO A 52 -13.12 -7.10 -6.46
N SER A 53 -12.46 -7.05 -7.62
CA SER A 53 -12.18 -8.23 -8.43
C SER A 53 -11.00 -9.05 -7.96
N PHE A 54 -10.22 -8.52 -7.02
CA PHE A 54 -9.05 -9.18 -6.44
C PHE A 54 -9.28 -9.57 -4.98
N SER A 55 -10.53 -9.64 -4.49
CA SER A 55 -10.81 -9.94 -3.08
C SER A 55 -10.15 -11.22 -2.55
N ASP A 56 -9.88 -12.18 -3.44
CA ASP A 56 -9.24 -13.47 -3.14
C ASP A 56 -7.74 -13.52 -3.53
N ASP A 57 -7.17 -12.39 -3.96
CA ASP A 57 -5.75 -12.22 -4.31
C ASP A 57 -5.11 -11.17 -3.38
N ASP A 58 -4.65 -11.65 -2.23
CA ASP A 58 -3.99 -10.83 -1.20
C ASP A 58 -2.85 -9.97 -1.76
N GLU A 59 -2.03 -10.52 -2.67
CA GLU A 59 -0.90 -9.79 -3.23
C GLU A 59 -1.37 -8.60 -4.07
N MET A 60 -2.41 -8.79 -4.87
CA MET A 60 -2.96 -7.72 -5.67
C MET A 60 -3.72 -6.69 -4.82
N VAL A 61 -4.47 -7.12 -3.81
CA VAL A 61 -5.13 -6.21 -2.85
C VAL A 61 -4.10 -5.33 -2.17
N ILE A 62 -2.99 -5.91 -1.68
CA ILE A 62 -1.88 -5.17 -1.08
C ILE A 62 -1.30 -4.14 -2.07
N ARG A 63 -1.11 -4.50 -3.35
CA ARG A 63 -0.59 -3.58 -4.37
C ARG A 63 -1.55 -2.42 -4.63
N ILE A 64 -2.85 -2.70 -4.77
CA ILE A 64 -3.89 -1.70 -4.98
C ILE A 64 -3.96 -0.75 -3.79
N LEU A 65 -4.01 -1.26 -2.56
CA LEU A 65 -4.05 -0.46 -1.33
C LEU A 65 -2.79 0.43 -1.18
N ASN A 66 -1.60 -0.10 -1.50
CA ASN A 66 -0.38 0.73 -1.54
C ASN A 66 -0.47 1.84 -2.61
N GLY A 67 -1.03 1.54 -3.78
CA GLY A 67 -1.29 2.52 -4.84
C GLY A 67 -2.24 3.62 -4.39
N ARG A 68 -3.34 3.25 -3.70
CA ARG A 68 -4.27 4.20 -3.07
C ARG A 68 -3.59 5.08 -2.03
N GLY A 69 -2.77 4.47 -1.16
CA GLY A 69 -1.98 5.21 -0.17
C GLY A 69 -1.08 6.28 -0.83
N ASN A 70 -0.37 5.91 -1.89
CA ASN A 70 0.44 6.85 -2.67
C ASN A 70 -0.42 7.98 -3.26
N ALA A 71 -1.57 7.66 -3.87
CA ALA A 71 -2.46 8.66 -4.46
C ALA A 71 -2.96 9.66 -3.41
N PHE A 72 -3.43 9.17 -2.26
CA PHE A 72 -3.89 10.01 -1.16
C PHE A 72 -2.78 10.87 -0.57
N TYR A 73 -1.55 10.36 -0.51
CA TYR A 73 -0.39 11.16 -0.08
C TYR A 73 -0.20 12.38 -0.98
N TYR A 74 -0.22 12.20 -2.31
CA TYR A 74 -0.04 13.29 -3.25
C TYR A 74 -1.24 14.26 -3.32
N LEU A 75 -2.41 13.81 -2.91
CA LEU A 75 -3.59 14.65 -2.69
C LEU A 75 -3.59 15.34 -1.31
N GLU A 76 -2.52 15.19 -0.54
CA GLU A 76 -2.39 15.71 0.84
C GLU A 76 -3.47 15.20 1.82
N ASN A 77 -4.18 14.13 1.44
CA ASN A 77 -5.11 13.43 2.31
C ASN A 77 -4.36 12.38 3.13
N TYR A 78 -3.53 12.85 4.05
CA TYR A 78 -2.67 12.01 4.88
C TYR A 78 -3.43 11.00 5.76
N PRO A 79 -4.62 11.30 6.32
CA PRO A 79 -5.40 10.31 7.05
C PRO A 79 -5.82 9.11 6.18
N ALA A 80 -6.34 9.36 4.97
CA ALA A 80 -6.74 8.29 4.04
C ALA A 80 -5.53 7.51 3.49
N CYS A 81 -4.38 8.20 3.34
CA CYS A 81 -3.11 7.59 2.99
C CYS A 81 -2.67 6.55 4.04
N VAL A 82 -2.66 6.95 5.32
CA VAL A 82 -2.32 6.06 6.44
C VAL A 82 -3.29 4.88 6.51
N GLU A 83 -4.59 5.12 6.39
CA GLU A 83 -5.60 4.05 6.41
C GLU A 83 -5.35 3.03 5.30
N SER A 84 -5.06 3.48 4.07
CA SER A 84 -4.80 2.59 2.94
C SER A 84 -3.56 1.70 3.18
N TYR A 85 -2.47 2.27 3.72
CA TYR A 85 -1.29 1.47 4.08
C TYR A 85 -1.56 0.52 5.24
N HIS A 86 -2.31 0.97 6.24
CA HIS A 86 -2.66 0.14 7.40
C HIS A 86 -3.48 -1.07 6.97
N GLN A 87 -4.48 -0.90 6.10
CA GLN A 87 -5.24 -2.00 5.52
C GLN A 87 -4.34 -2.97 4.76
N ALA A 88 -3.39 -2.48 3.95
CA ALA A 88 -2.44 -3.34 3.25
C ALA A 88 -1.58 -4.17 4.22
N MET A 89 -1.17 -3.56 5.34
CA MET A 89 -0.34 -4.22 6.36
C MET A 89 -1.08 -5.30 7.15
N LEU A 90 -2.41 -5.21 7.27
CA LEU A 90 -3.20 -6.20 8.00
C LEU A 90 -3.37 -7.52 7.23
N ILE A 91 -3.23 -7.50 5.90
CA ILE A 91 -3.42 -8.69 5.05
C ILE A 91 -2.28 -9.68 5.25
N LYS A 92 -1.03 -9.20 5.15
CA LYS A 92 0.18 -10.00 5.39
C LYS A 92 1.18 -9.24 6.28
N PRO A 93 0.98 -9.23 7.60
CA PRO A 93 1.81 -8.46 8.54
C PRO A 93 3.31 -8.78 8.48
N GLU A 94 3.66 -10.03 8.18
CA GLU A 94 5.02 -10.55 8.07
C GLU A 94 5.72 -10.13 6.77
N GLU A 95 4.96 -9.86 5.70
CA GLU A 95 5.49 -9.45 4.39
C GLU A 95 5.57 -7.93 4.21
N VAL A 96 5.18 -7.15 5.23
CA VAL A 96 5.23 -5.69 5.17
C VAL A 96 6.63 -5.21 4.85
N ARG A 97 6.77 -4.50 3.72
CA ARG A 97 8.06 -3.97 3.25
C ARG A 97 8.38 -2.63 3.89
N GLY A 98 9.68 -2.36 4.05
CA GLY A 98 10.17 -1.12 4.66
C GLY A 98 9.70 0.14 3.91
N LYS A 99 9.56 0.08 2.59
CA LYS A 99 9.08 1.22 1.79
C LYS A 99 7.64 1.64 2.14
N THR A 100 6.75 0.69 2.42
CA THR A 100 5.37 0.97 2.86
C THR A 100 5.38 1.69 4.21
N LEU A 101 6.16 1.20 5.17
CA LEU A 101 6.32 1.83 6.48
C LEU A 101 6.98 3.22 6.40
N TYR A 102 7.96 3.40 5.52
CA TYR A 102 8.57 4.70 5.27
C TYR A 102 7.55 5.72 4.73
N ASN A 103 6.73 5.32 3.75
CA ASN A 103 5.69 6.20 3.21
C ASN A 103 4.64 6.53 4.27
N MET A 104 4.18 5.55 5.05
CA MET A 104 3.24 5.77 6.14
C MET A 104 3.83 6.70 7.21
N GLY A 105 5.11 6.53 7.57
CA GLY A 105 5.82 7.44 8.48
C GLY A 105 5.91 8.86 7.95
N THR A 106 6.09 9.02 6.64
CA THR A 106 6.08 10.33 5.98
C THR A 106 4.70 10.99 6.09
N ALA A 107 3.62 10.26 5.81
CA ALA A 107 2.25 10.78 5.99
C ALA A 107 1.96 11.17 7.45
N TYR A 108 2.42 10.38 8.43
CA TYR A 108 2.32 10.77 9.85
C TYR A 108 3.09 12.05 10.17
N ALA A 109 4.27 12.25 9.58
CA ALA A 109 5.07 13.46 9.78
C ALA A 109 4.38 14.71 9.21
N GLU A 110 3.73 14.60 8.05
CA GLU A 110 2.95 15.71 7.45
C GLU A 110 1.71 16.07 8.30
N MET A 111 1.13 15.11 9.02
CA MET A 111 0.08 15.37 10.03
C MET A 111 0.62 15.88 11.38
N GLU A 112 1.91 16.21 11.46
CA GLU A 112 2.62 16.55 12.71
C GLU A 112 2.56 15.50 13.82
N ARG A 113 2.21 14.25 13.49
CA ARG A 113 2.20 13.10 14.40
C ARG A 113 3.59 12.45 14.45
N TYR A 114 4.57 13.25 14.87
CA TYR A 114 5.97 12.89 14.76
C TYR A 114 6.37 11.63 15.55
N GLN A 115 5.73 11.34 16.67
CA GLN A 115 5.99 10.10 17.43
C GLN A 115 5.60 8.85 16.63
N ASP A 116 4.48 8.90 15.93
CA ASP A 116 4.02 7.78 15.10
C ASP A 116 4.86 7.66 13.83
N ALA A 117 5.28 8.80 13.26
CA ALA A 117 6.24 8.84 12.16
C ALA A 117 7.56 8.12 12.52
N VAL A 118 8.15 8.43 13.68
CA VAL A 118 9.38 7.79 14.16
C VAL A 118 9.21 6.28 14.28
N LYS A 119 8.11 5.81 14.90
CA LYS A 119 7.84 4.36 15.02
C LYS A 119 7.79 3.68 13.65
N CYS A 120 7.15 4.30 12.67
CA CYS A 120 7.07 3.76 11.31
C CYS A 120 8.45 3.68 10.66
N PHE A 121 9.25 4.75 10.76
CA PHE A 121 10.60 4.78 10.22
C PHE A 121 11.55 3.76 10.88
N GLU A 122 11.47 3.59 12.20
CA GLU A 122 12.24 2.58 12.92
C GLU A 122 11.87 1.16 12.49
N GLN A 123 10.57 0.88 12.33
CA GLN A 123 10.10 -0.40 11.83
C GLN A 123 10.45 -0.63 10.35
N ALA A 124 10.64 0.42 9.56
CA ALA A 124 11.00 0.33 8.15
C ALA A 124 12.44 -0.16 7.93
N ILE A 125 13.39 0.28 8.77
CA ILE A 125 14.84 0.00 8.63
C ILE A 125 15.17 -1.49 8.46
N PRO A 126 14.65 -2.43 9.27
CA PRO A 126 14.99 -3.85 9.13
C PRO A 126 14.27 -4.57 7.97
N ARG A 127 13.38 -3.90 7.21
CA ARG A 127 12.47 -4.54 6.23
C ARG A 127 12.88 -4.32 4.78
N GLY A 128 14.14 -4.61 4.46
CA GLY A 128 14.63 -4.65 3.09
C GLY A 128 14.84 -3.29 2.42
N LEU A 129 15.05 -2.22 3.21
CA LEU A 129 15.51 -0.94 2.65
C LEU A 129 16.97 -1.04 2.18
N THR A 130 17.29 -0.37 1.09
CA THR A 130 18.67 -0.17 0.63
C THR A 130 19.47 0.69 1.61
N LYS A 131 20.81 0.68 1.51
CA LYS A 131 21.68 1.52 2.37
C LYS A 131 21.31 3.02 2.30
N ASP A 132 20.99 3.51 1.11
CA ASP A 132 20.62 4.92 0.91
C ASP A 132 19.24 5.23 1.49
N GLU A 133 18.27 4.33 1.33
CA GLU A 133 16.95 4.46 1.94
C GLU A 133 17.05 4.42 3.47
N ILE A 134 17.88 3.56 4.05
CA ILE A 134 18.14 3.52 5.49
C ILE A 134 18.73 4.85 5.97
N LYS A 135 19.68 5.42 5.22
CA LYS A 135 20.27 6.73 5.54
C LYS A 135 19.20 7.83 5.55
N ARG A 136 18.39 7.91 4.49
CA ARG A 136 17.26 8.87 4.40
C ARG A 136 16.26 8.68 5.53
N THR A 137 15.93 7.44 5.86
CA THR A 137 15.01 7.08 6.95
C THR A 137 15.54 7.57 8.30
N LYS A 138 16.84 7.39 8.58
CA LYS A 138 17.49 7.91 9.79
C LYS A 138 17.49 9.44 9.84
N ASP A 139 17.63 10.11 8.71
CA ASP A 139 17.53 11.57 8.63
C ASP A 139 16.11 12.04 8.97
N GLN A 140 15.07 11.36 8.48
CA GLN A 140 13.68 11.64 8.85
C GLN A 140 13.41 11.42 10.34
N ILE A 141 13.94 10.35 10.94
CA ILE A 141 13.84 10.11 12.39
C ILE A 141 14.46 11.27 13.17
N ARG A 142 15.66 11.73 12.77
CA ARG A 142 16.34 12.87 13.40
C ARG A 142 15.50 14.14 13.30
N ARG A 143 14.94 14.43 12.12
CA ARG A 143 14.06 15.58 11.88
C ARG A 143 12.82 15.53 12.78
N CYS A 144 12.12 14.39 12.80
CA CYS A 144 10.93 14.21 13.64
C CYS A 144 11.25 14.41 15.13
N ASN A 145 12.38 13.88 15.61
CA ASN A 145 12.81 14.06 17.00
C ASN A 145 13.10 15.52 17.38
N ILE A 146 13.61 16.34 16.45
CA ILE A 146 13.75 17.79 16.68
C ILE A 146 12.37 18.42 16.79
N LEU A 147 11.45 18.12 15.86
CA LEU A 147 10.11 18.69 15.85
C LEU A 147 9.28 18.30 17.08
N ILE A 148 9.45 17.08 17.60
CA ILE A 148 8.85 16.65 18.88
C ILE A 148 9.29 17.56 20.04
N LYS A 149 10.59 17.88 20.11
CA LYS A 149 11.11 18.79 21.16
C LYS A 149 10.55 20.19 21.01
N GLU A 150 10.43 20.70 19.78
CA GLU A 150 9.85 22.01 19.53
C GLU A 150 8.35 22.06 19.86
N GLN A 151 7.58 21.03 19.53
CA GLN A 151 6.18 20.92 19.96
C GLN A 151 6.05 20.87 21.49
N ALA A 152 6.95 20.16 22.18
CA ALA A 152 6.94 20.09 23.64
C ALA A 152 7.27 21.44 24.29
N LYS A 153 8.13 22.26 23.67
CA LYS A 153 8.42 23.62 24.13
C LYS A 153 7.22 24.55 23.94
N LYS A 154 6.53 24.49 22.78
CA LYS A 154 5.34 25.33 22.50
C LYS A 154 4.16 25.06 23.42
N LYS A 155 4.11 23.87 24.04
CA LYS A 155 3.05 23.47 24.98
C LYS A 155 3.35 23.84 26.44
N ARG A 156 4.53 24.39 26.72
CA ARG A 156 4.94 24.90 28.04
C ARG A 156 4.73 26.40 28.10
#